data_AF-A0A816CYI5-F1
#
_entry.id   AF-A0A816CYI5-F1
#
_cell.length_a   1.000
_cell.length_b   1.000
_cell.length_c   1.000
_cell.angle_alpha   90.00
_cell.angle_beta   90.00
_cell.angle_gamma   90.00
#
_symmetry.space_group_name_H-M   'P 1'
#
loop_
_entity.id
_entity.type
_entity.pdbx_description
1 polymer ?
#
loop_
_entity_poly.entity_id
_entity_poly.type
_entity_poly.pdbx_seq_one_letter_code
_entity_poly.pdbx_strand_id
1 'polypeptide(L)'
;MVDSPLNIPVYEGSMLSIRSPTPTSILRTIKSAGKRTIEGEIKWKSGSLDRKYECPSCNGYLRFPIQFEDCGHFVCSSCLPDILRVAPRCPKCQQPVSRDKIIQEKSFQKDIQNLEIYCSNKDKGCEWEGILRDNMPHLETCGFVPIECPNGCGIKFEKRFFEKHNKEDCPKRTVACEF
;
A
#
# COMPACT_ATOMS: atom_id res chain seq x y z
N MET A 1 72.62 5.69 17.65
CA MET A 1 71.56 6.54 18.24
C MET A 1 70.65 6.90 17.10
N VAL A 2 69.48 6.27 17.07
CA VAL A 2 68.60 6.26 15.91
C VAL A 2 67.85 7.58 15.79
N ASP A 3 68.02 8.25 14.67
CA ASP A 3 67.18 9.35 14.21
C ASP A 3 65.77 8.83 13.93
N SER A 4 64.76 9.48 14.52
CA SER A 4 63.35 9.30 14.17
C SER A 4 62.73 10.66 13.86
N PRO A 5 62.56 11.03 12.59
CA PRO A 5 61.63 12.06 12.18
C PRO A 5 60.23 11.49 11.92
N LEU A 6 59.25 12.31 12.27
CA LEU A 6 57.81 12.08 12.23
C LEU A 6 57.31 11.63 10.85
N ASN A 7 56.64 10.48 10.81
CA ASN A 7 55.97 9.97 9.61
C ASN A 7 54.50 10.44 9.61
N ILE A 8 54.20 11.48 8.82
CA ILE A 8 52.83 11.89 8.48
C ILE A 8 52.54 11.29 7.11
N PRO A 9 51.60 10.33 6.98
CA PRO A 9 51.20 9.84 5.67
C PRO A 9 50.34 10.88 4.95
N VAL A 10 50.86 11.40 3.84
CA VAL A 10 50.11 12.11 2.81
C VAL A 10 49.31 11.07 2.06
N TYR A 11 47.98 11.05 2.21
CA TYR A 11 47.11 10.16 1.42
C TYR A 11 46.61 10.93 0.21
N GLU A 12 47.19 10.61 -0.95
CA GLU A 12 46.74 11.08 -2.25
C GLU A 12 45.33 10.57 -2.53
N GLY A 13 44.50 11.47 -3.06
CA GLY A 13 43.12 11.19 -3.41
C GLY A 13 43.03 10.13 -4.51
N SER A 14 42.16 9.14 -4.31
CA SER A 14 41.57 8.36 -5.39
C SER A 14 40.06 8.60 -5.38
N MET A 15 39.56 9.17 -6.49
CA MET A 15 38.14 9.34 -6.74
C MET A 15 37.48 7.95 -6.79
N LEU A 16 36.74 7.59 -5.75
CA LEU A 16 35.81 6.48 -5.82
C LEU A 16 34.65 6.88 -6.73
N SER A 17 34.72 6.41 -7.99
CA SER A 17 33.60 6.41 -8.93
C SER A 17 32.49 5.53 -8.35
N ILE A 18 31.53 6.16 -7.67
CA ILE A 18 30.28 5.52 -7.27
C ILE A 18 29.48 5.35 -8.57
N ARG A 19 29.61 4.17 -9.19
CA ARG A 19 28.76 3.77 -10.30
C ARG A 19 27.32 3.77 -9.82
N SER A 20 26.54 4.73 -10.31
CA SER A 20 25.10 4.79 -10.16
C SER A 20 24.47 3.51 -10.74
N PRO A 21 23.53 2.86 -10.03
CA PRO A 21 22.85 1.70 -10.57
C PRO A 21 22.00 2.11 -11.78
N THR A 22 22.16 1.37 -12.88
CA THR A 22 21.45 1.58 -14.15
C THR A 22 19.94 1.32 -14.01
N PRO A 23 19.07 2.00 -14.79
CA PRO A 23 17.60 1.98 -14.63
C PRO A 23 16.92 0.62 -14.87
N THR A 24 17.64 -0.35 -15.42
CA THR A 24 17.10 -1.64 -15.88
C THR A 24 16.60 -2.55 -14.75
N SER A 25 16.88 -2.24 -13.49
CA SER A 25 16.51 -3.05 -12.32
C SER A 25 15.06 -2.81 -11.84
N ILE A 26 14.43 -1.68 -12.17
CA ILE A 26 13.09 -1.33 -11.67
C ILE A 26 11.99 -2.15 -12.37
N LEU A 27 12.21 -2.53 -13.63
CA LEU A 27 11.21 -3.25 -14.44
C LEU A 27 11.02 -4.72 -14.05
N ARG A 28 11.94 -5.33 -13.28
CA ARG A 28 11.97 -6.80 -13.08
C ARG A 28 11.21 -7.32 -11.86
N THR A 29 10.61 -6.45 -11.03
CA THR A 29 9.93 -6.91 -9.80
C THR A 29 8.53 -6.33 -9.59
N ILE A 30 7.90 -5.78 -10.63
CA ILE A 30 6.45 -5.53 -10.59
C ILE A 30 5.74 -6.88 -10.82
N LYS A 31 5.87 -7.80 -9.85
CA LYS A 31 4.90 -8.90 -9.74
C LYS A 31 3.55 -8.22 -9.63
N SER A 32 2.65 -8.57 -10.55
CA SER A 32 1.24 -8.22 -10.54
C SER A 32 0.64 -8.61 -9.19
N ALA A 33 0.74 -7.72 -8.21
CA ALA A 33 -0.13 -7.73 -7.06
C ALA A 33 -1.51 -7.48 -7.66
N GLY A 34 -2.27 -8.57 -7.82
CA GLY A 34 -3.65 -8.52 -8.30
C GLY A 34 -4.38 -7.39 -7.61
N LYS A 35 -5.37 -6.82 -8.30
CA LYS A 35 -6.28 -5.80 -7.77
C LYS A 35 -6.81 -6.26 -6.41
N ARG A 36 -6.09 -5.97 -5.32
CA ARG A 36 -6.57 -6.19 -3.97
C ARG A 36 -7.59 -5.09 -3.76
N THR A 37 -8.81 -5.35 -4.20
CA THR A 37 -10.01 -4.73 -3.66
C THR A 37 -9.90 -4.92 -2.16
N ILE A 38 -9.53 -3.84 -1.47
CA ILE A 38 -9.68 -3.79 -0.03
C ILE A 38 -11.19 -3.83 0.13
N GLU A 39 -11.71 -4.89 0.73
CA GLU A 39 -13.15 -5.03 0.97
C GLU A 39 -13.59 -3.86 1.85
N GLY A 40 -14.36 -2.95 1.26
CA GLY A 40 -14.88 -1.75 1.91
C GLY A 40 -14.46 -0.46 1.22
N GLU A 41 -15.45 0.39 0.96
CA GLU A 41 -15.24 1.80 0.61
C GLU A 41 -14.52 2.52 1.75
N ILE A 42 -13.47 3.28 1.43
CA ILE A 42 -12.74 4.08 2.43
C ILE A 42 -13.63 5.26 2.84
N LYS A 43 -13.85 5.40 4.15
CA LYS A 43 -14.62 6.52 4.72
C LYS A 43 -13.69 7.62 5.19
N TRP A 44 -13.50 8.65 4.36
CA TRP A 44 -12.62 9.78 4.67
C TRP A 44 -13.18 10.66 5.78
N LYS A 45 -12.35 11.03 6.77
CA LYS A 45 -12.78 11.93 7.85
C LYS A 45 -13.07 13.35 7.36
N SER A 46 -12.38 13.78 6.30
CA SER A 46 -12.66 15.02 5.54
C SER A 46 -13.97 14.99 4.75
N GLY A 47 -14.73 13.89 4.78
CA GLY A 47 -15.95 13.68 4.00
C GLY A 47 -15.69 13.23 2.55
N SER A 48 -14.64 13.76 1.91
CA SER A 48 -14.23 13.36 0.56
C SER A 48 -12.71 13.35 0.39
N LEU A 49 -12.24 12.62 -0.61
CA LEU A 49 -10.83 12.57 -1.00
C LEU A 49 -10.45 13.84 -1.77
N ASP A 50 -9.35 14.50 -1.37
CA ASP A 50 -8.80 15.60 -2.14
C ASP A 50 -8.32 15.10 -3.52
N ARG A 51 -8.72 15.82 -4.59
CA ARG A 51 -8.40 15.51 -5.99
C ARG A 51 -6.91 15.30 -6.26
N LYS A 52 -6.01 15.90 -5.45
CA LYS A 52 -4.57 15.67 -5.62
C LYS A 52 -4.15 14.22 -5.32
N TYR A 53 -4.94 13.50 -4.52
CA TYR A 53 -4.71 12.10 -4.17
C TYR A 53 -5.48 11.12 -5.07
N GLU A 54 -6.26 11.60 -6.03
CA GLU A 54 -6.99 10.75 -6.97
C GLU A 54 -6.11 10.29 -8.14
N CYS A 55 -6.27 9.02 -8.50
CA CYS A 55 -5.63 8.45 -9.67
C CYS A 55 -6.50 8.70 -10.92
N PRO A 56 -5.99 9.40 -11.95
CA PRO A 56 -6.75 9.64 -13.18
C PRO A 56 -6.98 8.38 -14.02
N SER A 57 -6.30 7.27 -13.71
CA SER A 57 -6.41 6.02 -14.46
C SER A 57 -7.46 5.05 -13.88
N CYS A 58 -7.68 5.06 -12.57
CA CYS A 58 -8.60 4.11 -11.91
C CYS A 58 -9.67 4.78 -11.05
N ASN A 59 -9.68 6.12 -10.99
CA ASN A 59 -10.65 6.93 -10.24
C ASN A 59 -10.73 6.62 -8.73
N GLY A 60 -9.73 5.91 -8.19
CA GLY A 60 -9.55 5.69 -6.76
C GLY A 60 -8.41 6.54 -6.21
N TYR A 61 -8.14 6.45 -4.92
CA TYR A 61 -6.95 7.07 -4.35
C TYR A 61 -5.66 6.43 -4.87
N LEU A 62 -4.60 7.21 -4.97
CA LEU A 62 -3.29 6.79 -5.44
C LEU A 62 -2.67 5.74 -4.50
N ARG A 63 -2.41 4.54 -5.02
CA ARG A 63 -1.71 3.47 -4.32
C ARG A 63 -0.31 3.32 -4.87
N PHE A 64 0.70 3.56 -4.02
CA PHE A 64 2.10 3.61 -4.43
C PHE A 64 2.26 4.57 -5.63
N PRO A 65 2.06 5.88 -5.43
CA PRO A 65 2.03 6.87 -6.48
C PRO A 65 3.34 6.87 -7.28
N ILE A 66 3.15 6.85 -8.59
CA ILE A 66 4.20 6.96 -9.59
C ILE A 66 4.03 8.32 -10.26
N GLN A 67 5.07 9.15 -10.22
CA GLN A 67 5.13 10.43 -10.89
C GLN A 67 5.76 10.29 -12.28
N PHE A 68 5.14 10.92 -13.27
CA PHE A 68 5.78 11.16 -14.56
C PHE A 68 6.57 12.46 -14.48
N GLU A 69 7.89 12.43 -14.62
CA GLU A 69 8.73 13.63 -14.42
C GLU A 69 8.41 14.74 -15.43
N ASP A 70 8.13 14.38 -16.68
CA ASP A 70 7.90 15.35 -17.76
C ASP A 70 6.64 16.23 -17.53
N CYS A 71 5.65 15.75 -16.76
CA CYS A 71 4.41 16.51 -16.50
C CYS A 71 4.00 16.61 -15.03
N GLY A 72 4.73 15.98 -14.11
CA GLY A 72 4.48 16.00 -12.67
C GLY A 72 3.23 15.25 -12.18
N HIS A 73 2.46 14.62 -13.07
CA HIS A 73 1.22 13.91 -12.70
C HIS A 73 1.47 12.52 -12.11
N PHE A 74 0.56 12.09 -11.24
CA PHE A 74 0.65 10.81 -10.53
C PHE A 74 -0.34 9.76 -11.04
N VAL A 75 0.07 8.49 -11.01
CA VAL A 75 -0.79 7.31 -11.20
C VAL A 75 -0.45 6.22 -10.18
N CYS A 76 -1.33 5.23 -9.99
CA CYS A 76 -1.00 4.08 -9.15
C CYS A 76 0.11 3.23 -9.80
N SER A 77 0.96 2.62 -8.98
CA SER A 77 1.93 1.61 -9.46
C SER A 77 1.26 0.47 -10.23
N SER A 78 0.05 0.07 -9.83
CA SER A 78 -0.74 -0.96 -10.52
C SER A 78 -1.37 -0.50 -11.85
N CYS A 79 -1.54 0.81 -12.06
CA CYS A 79 -2.08 1.36 -13.31
C CYS A 79 -1.00 1.60 -14.36
N LEU A 80 0.25 1.78 -13.92
CA LEU A 80 1.38 2.06 -14.79
C LEU A 80 1.56 1.05 -15.94
N PRO A 81 1.49 -0.28 -15.72
CA PRO A 81 1.72 -1.25 -16.79
C PRO A 81 0.76 -1.05 -17.97
N ASP A 82 -0.52 -0.78 -17.70
CA ASP A 82 -1.52 -0.56 -18.76
C ASP A 82 -1.23 0.72 -19.55
N ILE A 83 -0.78 1.79 -18.87
CA ILE A 83 -0.42 3.07 -19.49
C ILE A 83 0.82 2.94 -20.40
N LEU A 84 1.78 2.09 -20.03
CA LEU A 84 3.02 1.92 -20.80
C LEU A 84 2.91 0.93 -21.97
N ARG A 85 1.77 0.24 -22.15
CA ARG A 85 1.57 -0.78 -23.18
C ARG A 85 1.55 -0.22 -24.60
N VAL A 86 0.73 0.79 -24.85
CA VAL A 86 0.52 1.40 -26.17
C VAL A 86 0.86 2.88 -26.06
N ALA A 87 1.61 3.40 -27.04
CA ALA A 87 1.97 4.82 -27.20
C ALA A 87 1.86 5.63 -25.89
N PRO A 88 2.83 5.47 -24.95
CA PRO A 88 2.66 5.88 -23.56
C PRO A 88 2.30 7.35 -23.42
N ARG A 89 1.14 7.62 -22.82
CA ARG A 89 0.63 8.97 -22.58
C ARG A 89 0.06 9.09 -21.18
N CYS A 90 0.27 10.25 -20.57
CA CYS A 90 -0.28 10.57 -19.26
C CYS A 90 -1.82 10.63 -19.34
N PRO A 91 -2.57 9.87 -18.51
CA PRO A 91 -4.04 9.88 -18.54
C PRO A 91 -4.67 11.24 -18.21
N LYS A 92 -3.93 12.13 -17.53
CA LYS A 92 -4.44 13.44 -17.09
C LYS A 92 -4.25 14.56 -18.13
N CYS A 93 -3.09 14.61 -18.79
CA CYS A 93 -2.74 15.70 -19.72
C CYS A 93 -2.38 15.23 -21.14
N GLN A 94 -2.41 13.92 -21.40
CA GLN A 94 -2.08 13.30 -22.69
C GLN A 94 -0.66 13.54 -23.22
N GLN A 95 0.22 14.11 -22.40
CA GLN A 95 1.65 14.27 -22.70
C GLN A 95 2.32 12.88 -22.87
N PRO A 96 3.27 12.72 -23.80
CA PRO A 96 4.07 11.50 -23.92
C PRO A 96 4.80 11.19 -22.61
N VAL A 97 4.83 9.91 -22.24
CA VAL A 97 5.54 9.45 -21.04
C VAL A 97 6.77 8.66 -21.45
N SER A 98 7.95 9.12 -21.05
CA SER A 98 9.18 8.32 -21.20
C SER A 98 9.26 7.25 -20.11
N ARG A 99 9.65 6.04 -20.49
CA ARG A 99 9.81 4.91 -19.55
C ARG A 99 10.95 5.12 -18.57
N ASP A 100 11.93 5.94 -18.93
CA ASP A 100 13.12 6.22 -18.10
C ASP A 100 12.90 7.42 -17.16
N LYS A 101 11.79 8.15 -17.31
CA LYS A 101 11.49 9.38 -16.57
C LYS A 101 10.30 9.21 -15.61
N ILE A 102 10.39 8.17 -14.79
CA ILE A 102 9.31 7.71 -13.92
C ILE A 102 9.86 7.52 -12.51
N ILE A 103 9.25 8.20 -11.55
CA ILE A 103 9.69 8.19 -10.15
C ILE A 103 8.60 7.61 -9.27
N GLN A 104 8.96 6.69 -8.37
CA GLN A 104 8.08 6.34 -7.27
C GLN A 104 8.20 7.38 -6.15
N GLU A 105 7.16 8.19 -5.95
CA GLU A 105 7.22 9.30 -5.01
C GLU A 105 6.87 8.83 -3.59
N LYS A 106 7.90 8.59 -2.79
CA LYS A 106 7.77 8.04 -1.43
C LYS A 106 7.20 9.05 -0.44
N SER A 107 7.46 10.35 -0.61
CA SER A 107 6.95 11.37 0.30
C SER A 107 5.44 11.50 0.13
N PHE A 108 4.98 11.55 -1.12
CA PHE A 108 3.55 11.62 -1.42
C PHE A 108 2.79 10.34 -1.00
N GLN A 109 3.43 9.17 -1.09
CA GLN A 109 2.88 7.94 -0.51
C GLN A 109 2.66 8.05 1.01
N LYS A 110 3.60 8.67 1.75
CA LYS A 110 3.45 8.87 3.20
C LYS A 110 2.31 9.84 3.50
N ASP A 111 2.17 10.90 2.72
CA ASP A 111 1.08 11.87 2.88
C ASP A 111 -0.28 11.20 2.73
N ILE A 112 -0.47 10.38 1.68
CA ILE A 112 -1.71 9.60 1.47
C ILE A 112 -1.95 8.62 2.63
N GLN A 113 -0.89 7.98 3.13
CA GLN A 113 -0.98 7.03 4.25
C GLN A 113 -1.34 7.66 5.59
N ASN A 114 -1.11 8.96 5.75
CA ASN A 114 -1.44 9.72 6.96
C ASN A 114 -2.81 10.40 6.88
N LEU A 115 -3.59 10.18 5.80
CA LEU A 115 -4.95 10.67 5.72
C LEU A 115 -5.85 10.02 6.76
N GLU A 116 -6.65 10.84 7.44
CA GLU A 116 -7.57 10.39 8.47
C GLU A 116 -8.85 9.76 7.87
N ILE A 117 -9.25 8.63 8.44
CA ILE A 117 -10.37 7.82 8.02
C ILE A 117 -11.16 7.30 9.21
N TYR A 118 -12.40 6.90 8.93
CA TYR A 118 -13.20 6.04 9.78
C TYR A 118 -13.09 4.58 9.33
N CYS A 119 -13.31 3.64 10.25
CA CYS A 119 -13.55 2.25 9.88
C CYS A 119 -14.69 2.14 8.87
N SER A 120 -14.56 1.29 7.84
CA SER A 120 -15.63 1.01 6.88
C SER A 120 -16.93 0.54 7.57
N ASN A 121 -16.80 -0.14 8.72
CA ASN A 121 -17.92 -0.62 9.55
C ASN A 121 -18.44 0.41 10.56
N LYS A 122 -18.13 1.71 10.43
CA LYS A 122 -18.64 2.75 11.35
C LYS A 122 -20.16 2.74 11.50
N ASP A 123 -20.90 2.56 10.42
CA ASP A 123 -22.38 2.55 10.44
C ASP A 123 -22.96 1.32 11.16
N LYS A 124 -22.15 0.27 11.34
CA LYS A 124 -22.51 -0.91 12.13
C LYS A 124 -22.19 -0.75 13.62
N GLY A 125 -21.51 0.33 14.01
CA GLY A 125 -21.11 0.63 15.38
C GLY A 125 -19.61 0.50 15.66
N CYS A 126 -18.75 0.33 14.64
CA CYS A 126 -17.32 0.39 14.87
C CYS A 126 -16.87 1.83 15.14
N GLU A 127 -16.31 2.09 16.32
CA GLU A 127 -15.88 3.44 16.72
C GLU A 127 -14.44 3.78 16.32
N TRP A 128 -13.74 2.83 15.68
CA TRP A 128 -12.35 3.07 15.28
C TRP A 128 -12.25 4.15 14.20
N GLU A 129 -11.36 5.10 14.46
CA GLU A 129 -10.87 6.09 13.52
C GLU A 129 -9.35 6.16 13.64
N GLY A 130 -8.69 6.63 12.59
CA GLY A 130 -7.24 6.70 12.54
C GLY A 130 -6.75 7.08 11.16
N ILE A 131 -5.48 6.82 10.90
CA ILE A 131 -4.85 7.09 9.60
C ILE A 131 -4.92 5.88 8.67
N LEU A 132 -4.90 6.12 7.36
CA LEU A 132 -5.07 5.10 6.32
C LEU A 132 -4.11 3.91 6.46
N ARG A 133 -2.85 4.14 6.86
CA ARG A 133 -1.86 3.05 7.05
C ARG A 133 -2.25 2.05 8.14
N ASP A 134 -3.01 2.47 9.14
CA ASP A 134 -3.41 1.65 10.29
C ASP A 134 -4.76 0.93 10.05
N ASN A 135 -5.42 1.21 8.91
CA ASN A 135 -6.70 0.61 8.53
C ASN A 135 -6.65 -0.92 8.44
N MET A 136 -5.65 -1.47 7.72
CA MET A 136 -5.52 -2.92 7.54
C MET A 136 -5.27 -3.64 8.88
N PRO A 137 -4.30 -3.21 9.73
CA PRO A 137 -4.14 -3.75 11.08
C PRO A 137 -5.43 -3.69 11.92
N HIS A 138 -6.20 -2.60 11.80
CA HIS A 138 -7.48 -2.50 12.48
C HIS A 138 -8.49 -3.55 11.97
N LEU A 139 -8.65 -3.72 10.66
CA LEU A 139 -9.62 -4.67 10.09
C LEU A 139 -9.36 -6.12 10.51
N GLU A 140 -8.10 -6.50 10.79
CA GLU A 140 -7.76 -7.83 11.32
C GLU A 140 -8.34 -8.07 12.72
N THR A 141 -8.52 -7.02 13.51
CA THR A 141 -9.04 -7.08 14.89
C THR A 141 -10.47 -6.56 15.03
N CYS A 142 -11.01 -5.90 14.00
CA CYS A 142 -12.34 -5.30 14.01
C CYS A 142 -13.44 -6.34 14.20
N GLY A 143 -14.21 -6.20 15.29
CA GLY A 143 -15.33 -7.09 15.62
C GLY A 143 -16.52 -7.02 14.64
N PHE A 144 -16.61 -5.95 13.85
CA PHE A 144 -17.72 -5.70 12.92
C PHE A 144 -17.44 -6.21 11.49
N VAL A 145 -16.23 -6.71 11.24
CA VAL A 145 -15.89 -7.34 9.97
C VAL A 145 -16.68 -8.65 9.83
N PRO A 146 -17.35 -8.88 8.69
CA PRO A 146 -17.99 -10.15 8.42
C PRO A 146 -16.93 -11.23 8.24
N ILE A 147 -17.10 -12.34 8.95
CA ILE A 147 -16.28 -13.54 8.78
C ILE A 147 -17.18 -14.70 8.38
N GLU A 148 -16.60 -15.65 7.66
CA GLU A 148 -17.20 -16.96 7.48
C GLU A 148 -16.78 -17.86 8.64
N CYS A 149 -17.67 -18.76 9.07
CA CYS A 149 -17.36 -19.69 10.14
C CYS A 149 -16.06 -20.47 9.86
N PRO A 150 -15.03 -20.37 10.74
CA PRO A 150 -13.78 -21.12 10.63
C PRO A 150 -13.96 -22.64 10.59
N ASN A 151 -15.05 -23.16 11.17
CA ASN A 151 -15.38 -24.59 11.13
C ASN A 151 -16.00 -25.02 9.78
N GLY A 152 -16.12 -24.10 8.80
CA GLY A 152 -16.64 -24.39 7.47
C GLY A 152 -18.12 -24.76 7.45
N CYS A 153 -18.93 -24.19 8.36
CA CYS A 153 -20.38 -24.42 8.38
C CYS A 153 -21.14 -23.64 7.28
N GLY A 154 -20.47 -22.70 6.60
CA GLY A 154 -21.02 -21.88 5.52
C GLY A 154 -21.77 -20.62 5.97
N ILE A 155 -21.94 -20.41 7.29
CA ILE A 155 -22.60 -19.21 7.82
C ILE A 155 -21.59 -18.05 7.90
N LYS A 156 -22.05 -16.86 7.48
CA LYS A 156 -21.32 -15.59 7.62
C LYS A 156 -21.97 -14.73 8.70
N PHE A 157 -21.15 -14.12 9.56
CA PHE A 157 -21.59 -13.28 10.68
C PHE A 157 -20.47 -12.29 11.05
N GLU A 158 -20.80 -11.26 11.84
CA GLU A 158 -19.78 -10.33 12.34
C GLU A 158 -18.84 -11.01 13.33
N LYS A 159 -17.54 -10.76 13.23
CA LYS A 159 -16.50 -11.40 14.06
C LYS A 159 -16.81 -11.40 15.56
N ARG A 160 -17.44 -10.34 16.08
CA ARG A 160 -17.86 -10.23 17.49
C ARG A 160 -18.85 -11.32 17.95
N PHE A 161 -19.58 -11.95 17.03
CA PHE A 161 -20.52 -13.04 17.34
C PHE A 161 -19.90 -14.42 17.21
N PHE A 162 -18.60 -14.52 16.90
CA PHE A 162 -17.92 -15.80 16.71
C PHE A 162 -18.01 -16.72 17.93
N GLU A 163 -17.73 -16.22 19.12
CA GLU A 163 -17.76 -17.03 20.35
C GLU A 163 -19.14 -17.63 20.61
N LYS A 164 -20.20 -16.83 20.44
CA LYS A 164 -21.58 -17.31 20.57
C LYS A 164 -21.89 -18.37 19.52
N HIS A 165 -21.60 -18.08 18.25
CA HIS A 165 -21.82 -19.01 17.16
C HIS A 165 -21.11 -20.35 17.42
N ASN A 166 -19.83 -20.33 17.81
CA ASN A 166 -19.03 -21.52 18.01
C ASN A 166 -19.55 -22.41 19.16
N LYS A 167 -20.09 -21.80 20.22
CA LYS A 167 -20.60 -22.53 21.39
C LYS A 167 -22.01 -23.08 21.18
N GLU A 168 -22.90 -22.26 20.64
CA GLU A 168 -24.34 -22.54 20.67
C GLU A 168 -24.88 -22.94 19.28
N ASP A 169 -24.51 -22.19 18.24
CA ASP A 169 -25.20 -22.23 16.95
C ASP A 169 -24.51 -23.10 15.89
N CYS A 170 -23.20 -23.35 16.01
CA CYS A 170 -22.41 -23.95 14.94
C CYS A 170 -22.68 -25.45 14.82
N PRO A 171 -23.26 -25.94 13.70
CA PRO A 171 -23.51 -27.37 13.50
C PRO A 171 -22.22 -28.18 13.30
N LYS A 172 -21.10 -27.51 13.03
CA LYS A 172 -19.77 -28.10 12.85
C LYS A 172 -18.81 -27.76 13.99
N ARG A 173 -19.33 -27.38 15.17
CA ARG A 173 -18.47 -27.10 16.34
C ARG A 173 -17.66 -28.32 16.76
N THR A 174 -16.43 -28.10 17.17
CA THR A 174 -15.60 -29.15 17.78
C THR A 174 -16.03 -29.37 19.22
N VAL A 175 -16.33 -30.60 19.59
CA VAL A 175 -16.62 -31.01 20.97
C VAL A 175 -15.55 -32.01 21.41
N ALA A 176 -15.17 -31.99 22.69
CA ALA A 176 -14.26 -32.99 23.24
C ALA A 176 -14.96 -34.35 23.29
N CYS A 177 -14.22 -35.42 22.94
CA CYS A 177 -14.70 -36.78 23.19
C CYS A 177 -14.57 -37.05 24.69
N GLU A 178 -15.65 -37.46 25.34
CA GLU A 178 -15.68 -37.80 26.78
C GLU A 178 -15.36 -39.28 27.05
N PHE A 179 -14.94 -40.03 26.02
CA PHE A 179 -14.71 -41.47 26.06
C PHE A 179 -13.39 -41.85 25.41
#